data_AF-A0A7C6E2Y6-F1
#
_entry.id   AF-A0A7C6E2Y6-F1
#
_cell.length_a   1.000
_cell.length_b   1.000
_cell.length_c   1.000
_cell.angle_alpha   90.00
_cell.angle_beta   90.00
_cell.angle_gamma   90.00
#
_symmetry.space_group_name_H-M   'P 1'
#
loop_
_entity.id
_entity.type
_entity.pdbx_description
1 polymer ?
#
loop_
_entity_poly.entity_id
_entity_poly.type
_entity_poly.pdbx_seq_one_letter_code
_entity_poly.pdbx_strand_id
1 'polypeptide(L)'
;MRGFLEALGLELEVVAHPYAGVRGVWVREGEEVPELPRVEGFKPLPKRWVVERTFAWLGRNRRLREDYEQHPSVSEAWLYLGMLRLLVKRLARAA
;
A
#
# COMPACT_ATOMS: atom_id res chain seq x y z
N MET A 1 1.22 3.02 -16.47
CA MET A 1 0.04 2.54 -15.72
C MET A 1 -1.23 2.55 -16.57
N ARG A 2 -1.56 3.65 -17.27
CA ARG A 2 -2.75 3.73 -18.14
C ARG A 2 -2.82 2.65 -19.23
N GLY A 3 -1.73 2.41 -19.98
CA GLY A 3 -1.72 1.37 -21.01
C GLY A 3 -1.80 -0.09 -20.51
N PHE A 4 -1.48 -0.36 -19.24
CA PHE A 4 -1.67 -1.69 -18.64
C PHE A 4 -3.14 -1.97 -18.32
N LEU A 5 -3.85 -0.94 -17.87
CA LEU A 5 -5.27 -1.03 -17.49
C LEU A 5 -6.15 -1.23 -18.74
N GLU A 6 -5.83 -0.50 -19.82
CA GLU A 6 -6.46 -0.67 -21.13
C GLU A 6 -6.27 -2.10 -21.68
N ALA A 7 -5.04 -2.63 -21.60
CA ALA A 7 -4.76 -4.00 -22.06
C ALA A 7 -5.52 -5.09 -21.28
N LEU A 8 -5.89 -4.81 -20.03
CA LEU A 8 -6.66 -5.72 -19.18
C LEU A 8 -8.17 -5.45 -19.20
N GLY A 9 -8.64 -4.41 -19.91
CA GLY A 9 -10.05 -4.00 -19.90
C GLY A 9 -10.53 -3.58 -18.51
N LEU A 10 -9.66 -3.01 -17.68
CA LEU A 10 -9.96 -2.60 -16.31
C LEU A 10 -10.13 -1.09 -16.21
N GLU A 11 -11.25 -0.66 -15.65
CA GLU A 11 -11.48 0.73 -15.24
C GLU A 11 -10.76 1.02 -13.92
N LEU A 12 -10.04 2.15 -13.85
CA LEU A 12 -9.33 2.59 -12.65
C LEU A 12 -10.04 3.77 -12.00
N GLU A 13 -10.54 3.55 -10.79
CA GLU A 13 -10.92 4.62 -9.89
C GLU A 13 -9.76 4.91 -8.92
N VAL A 14 -9.16 6.11 -9.03
CA VAL A 14 -8.14 6.55 -8.06
C VAL A 14 -8.85 7.14 -6.85
N VAL A 15 -8.82 6.41 -5.74
CA VAL A 15 -9.29 6.93 -4.45
C VAL A 15 -8.28 7.96 -3.94
N ALA A 16 -8.59 9.24 -4.11
CA ALA A 16 -7.74 10.33 -3.63
C ALA A 16 -7.61 10.27 -2.10
N HIS A 17 -6.37 10.25 -1.60
CA HIS A 17 -6.13 10.38 -0.18
C HIS A 17 -6.43 11.82 0.25
N PRO A 18 -7.39 12.07 1.16
CA PRO A 18 -7.61 13.41 1.67
C PRO A 18 -6.33 13.87 2.38
N TYR A 19 -5.93 15.13 2.26
CA TYR A 19 -4.74 15.68 2.94
C TYR A 19 -4.88 15.74 4.47
N ALA A 20 -5.75 14.90 5.05
CA ALA A 20 -5.90 14.65 6.48
C ALA A 20 -4.54 14.27 7.08
N GLY A 21 -4.03 15.11 7.97
CA GLY A 21 -2.76 14.92 8.66
C GLY A 21 -1.52 15.44 7.93
N VAL A 22 -1.64 16.04 6.75
CA VAL A 22 -0.51 16.71 6.09
C VAL A 22 -0.15 17.97 6.88
N ARG A 23 1.06 17.99 7.44
CA ARG A 23 1.57 19.10 8.27
C ARG A 23 2.27 20.19 7.47
N GLY A 24 2.70 19.87 6.25
CA GLY A 24 3.37 20.77 5.34
C GLY A 24 3.70 20.06 4.04
N VAL A 25 4.08 20.84 3.04
CA VAL A 25 4.60 20.37 1.75
C VAL A 25 5.96 20.98 1.51
N TRP A 26 6.84 20.23 0.84
CA TRP A 26 8.12 20.75 0.40
C TRP A 26 7.88 21.61 -0.83
N VAL A 27 8.28 22.87 -0.75
CA VAL A 27 8.16 23.87 -1.82
C VAL A 27 9.56 24.35 -2.16
N ARG A 28 9.82 24.62 -3.44
CA ARG A 28 11.11 25.17 -3.85
C ARG A 28 11.27 26.60 -3.34
N GLU A 29 12.50 27.02 -3.15
CA GLU A 29 12.79 28.39 -2.72
C GLU A 29 12.27 29.39 -3.76
N GLY A 30 11.49 30.37 -3.31
CA GLY A 30 10.87 31.40 -4.16
C GLY A 30 9.51 31.01 -4.76
N GLU A 31 9.03 29.78 -4.56
CA GLU A 31 7.71 29.35 -5.00
C GLU A 31 6.66 29.54 -3.87
N GLU A 32 5.45 29.95 -4.23
CA GLU A 32 4.38 30.18 -3.26
C GLU A 32 3.90 28.86 -2.64
N VAL A 33 3.63 28.88 -1.33
CA VAL A 33 3.12 27.70 -0.63
C VAL A 33 1.66 27.49 -1.02
N PRO A 34 1.30 26.32 -1.60
CA PRO A 34 -0.09 26.07 -1.97
C PRO A 34 -0.96 25.94 -0.72
N GLU A 35 -2.21 26.41 -0.80
CA GLU A 35 -3.20 26.19 0.25
C GLU A 35 -3.49 24.69 0.38
N LEU A 36 -3.13 24.12 1.53
CA LEU A 36 -3.37 22.72 1.80
C LEU A 36 -4.80 22.54 2.29
N PRO A 37 -5.61 21.67 1.66
CA PRO A 37 -6.95 21.38 2.14
C PRO A 37 -6.86 20.65 3.47
N ARG A 38 -7.03 21.40 4.57
CA ARG A 38 -7.10 20.85 5.92
C ARG A 38 -8.44 20.17 6.10
N VAL A 39 -8.40 18.86 5.98
CA VAL A 39 -9.53 18.01 6.31
C VAL A 39 -9.47 17.70 7.80
N GLU A 40 -10.45 18.18 8.55
CA GLU A 40 -10.56 17.87 9.97
C GLU A 40 -11.01 16.42 10.20
N GLY A 41 -10.39 15.77 11.17
CA GLY A 41 -10.74 14.42 11.59
C GLY A 41 -10.29 13.30 10.65
N PHE A 42 -10.65 12.07 11.02
CA PHE A 42 -10.36 10.88 10.24
C PHE A 42 -11.39 10.71 9.12
N LYS A 43 -10.94 10.69 7.86
CA LYS A 43 -11.78 10.33 6.71
C LYS A 43 -11.51 8.87 6.29
N PRO A 44 -12.48 7.95 6.43
CA PRO A 44 -12.31 6.58 6.00
C PRO A 44 -12.17 6.51 4.48
N LEU A 45 -11.11 5.85 4.01
CA LEU A 45 -10.91 5.57 2.59
C LEU A 45 -11.51 4.21 2.22
N PRO A 46 -12.31 4.11 1.15
CA PRO A 46 -12.82 2.83 0.66
C PRO A 46 -11.69 1.83 0.45
N LYS A 47 -11.85 0.61 0.96
CA LYS A 47 -10.92 -0.53 0.79
C LYS A 47 -9.49 -0.33 1.34
N ARG A 48 -9.16 0.80 1.99
CA ARG A 48 -7.84 1.04 2.62
C ARG A 48 -7.43 -0.07 3.59
N TRP A 49 -8.40 -0.58 4.36
CA TRP A 49 -8.16 -1.68 5.29
C TRP A 49 -7.65 -2.94 4.60
N VAL A 50 -7.97 -3.19 3.32
CA VAL A 50 -7.53 -4.38 2.57
C VAL A 50 -6.02 -4.33 2.35
N VAL A 51 -5.53 -3.14 1.98
CA VAL A 51 -4.10 -2.87 1.77
C VAL A 51 -3.35 -2.95 3.10
N GLU A 52 -3.83 -2.22 4.12
CA GLU A 52 -3.22 -2.22 5.45
C GLU A 52 -3.20 -3.62 6.07
N ARG A 53 -4.27 -4.41 5.87
CA ARG A 53 -4.34 -5.79 6.36
C ARG A 53 -3.32 -6.69 5.67
N THR A 54 -3.09 -6.51 4.37
CA THR A 54 -2.03 -7.23 3.65
C THR A 54 -0.66 -6.91 4.26
N PHE A 55 -0.35 -5.64 4.47
CA PHE A 55 0.89 -5.24 5.15
C PHE A 55 0.98 -5.78 6.58
N ALA A 56 -0.11 -5.79 7.34
CA ALA A 56 -0.13 -6.37 8.68
C ALA A 56 0.18 -7.88 8.67
N TRP A 57 -0.24 -8.63 7.65
CA TRP A 57 0.14 -10.04 7.50
C TRP A 57 1.61 -10.21 7.12
N LEU A 58 2.10 -9.42 6.18
CA LEU A 58 3.51 -9.46 5.75
C LEU A 58 4.45 -9.05 6.88
N GLY A 59 4.11 -8.03 7.67
CA GLY A 59 4.89 -7.60 8.84
C GLY A 59 4.97 -8.64 9.97
N ARG A 60 4.07 -9.64 10.00
CA ARG A 60 4.19 -10.80 10.91
C ARG A 60 5.18 -11.85 10.42
N ASN A 61 5.61 -11.79 9.15
CA ASN A 61 6.70 -12.60 8.65
C ASN A 61 8.03 -11.93 9.03
N ARG A 62 8.80 -12.54 9.94
CA ARG A 62 10.06 -11.99 10.44
C ARG A 62 11.04 -11.58 9.33
N ARG A 63 11.07 -12.30 8.20
CA ARG A 63 11.92 -12.01 7.04
C ARG A 63 11.52 -10.74 6.29
N LEU A 64 10.25 -10.35 6.34
CA LEU A 64 9.69 -9.20 5.64
C LEU A 64 9.48 -7.99 6.56
N ARG A 65 9.92 -8.07 7.82
CA ARG A 65 9.79 -6.96 8.78
C ARG A 65 10.68 -5.78 8.41
N GLU A 66 11.85 -6.09 7.87
CA GLU A 66 12.87 -5.14 7.43
C GLU A 66 13.42 -5.64 6.09
N ASP A 67 13.82 -4.74 5.20
CA ASP A 67 14.42 -5.12 3.93
C ASP A 67 15.90 -5.48 4.15
N TYR A 68 16.15 -6.77 4.35
CA TYR A 68 17.50 -7.30 4.54
C TYR A 68 18.14 -7.78 3.23
N GLU A 69 17.37 -7.91 2.16
CA GLU A 69 17.83 -8.56 0.94
C GLU A 69 18.49 -7.52 0.03
N GLN A 70 19.66 -7.86 -0.51
CA GLN A 70 20.37 -6.96 -1.43
C GLN A 70 19.78 -6.97 -2.84
N HIS A 71 19.02 -8.01 -3.18
CA HIS A 71 18.50 -8.21 -4.53
C HIS A 71 16.96 -8.22 -4.52
N PRO A 72 16.31 -7.36 -5.32
CA PRO A 72 14.84 -7.24 -5.34
C PRO A 72 14.10 -8.55 -5.62
N SER A 73 14.65 -9.44 -6.44
CA SER A 73 14.02 -10.73 -6.73
C SER A 73 13.90 -11.64 -5.49
N VAL A 74 14.80 -11.49 -4.51
CA VAL A 74 14.75 -12.25 -3.27
C VAL A 74 13.64 -11.71 -2.38
N SER A 75 13.54 -10.38 -2.23
CA SER A 75 12.43 -9.73 -1.52
C SER A 75 11.09 -10.11 -2.15
N GLU A 76 11.01 -10.12 -3.49
CA GLU A 76 9.82 -10.56 -4.23
C GLU A 76 9.45 -12.01 -3.93
N ALA A 77 10.42 -12.94 -3.97
CA ALA A 77 10.19 -14.35 -3.62
C ALA A 77 9.65 -14.51 -2.18
N TRP A 78 10.18 -13.72 -1.23
CA TRP A 78 9.69 -13.74 0.16
C TRP A 78 8.27 -13.20 0.31
N LEU A 79 7.88 -12.18 -0.46
CA LEU A 79 6.50 -11.66 -0.50
C LEU A 79 5.53 -12.75 -0.94
N TYR A 80 5.80 -13.42 -2.06
CA TYR A 80 4.97 -14.53 -2.54
C TYR A 80 4.90 -15.67 -1.52
N LEU A 81 6.05 -16.07 -0.97
CA LEU A 81 6.12 -17.15 0.02
C LEU A 81 5.38 -16.79 1.33
N GLY A 82 5.42 -15.53 1.74
CA GLY A 82 4.66 -15.01 2.88
C GLY A 82 3.14 -15.16 2.68
N MET A 83 2.64 -14.76 1.51
CA MET A 83 1.23 -14.89 1.17
C MET A 83 0.79 -16.34 0.97
N LEU A 84 1.64 -17.18 0.36
CA LEU A 84 1.37 -18.62 0.20
C LEU A 84 1.19 -19.30 1.56
N ARG A 85 2.08 -19.04 2.52
CA ARG A 85 1.96 -19.59 3.88
C ARG A 85 0.66 -19.17 4.56
N LEU A 86 0.23 -17.92 4.38
CA LEU A 86 -1.05 -17.43 4.91
C LEU A 86 -2.23 -18.17 4.28
N LEU A 87 -2.22 -18.35 2.95
CA LEU A 87 -3.26 -19.04 2.20
C LEU A 87 -3.38 -20.51 2.65
N VAL A 88 -2.25 -21.23 2.71
CA VAL A 88 -2.21 -22.64 3.14
C VAL A 88 -2.76 -22.79 4.56
N LYS A 89 -2.39 -21.91 5.50
CA LYS A 89 -2.93 -21.93 6.86
C LYS A 89 -4.44 -21.71 6.93
N ARG A 90 -5.01 -20.95 5.99
CA ARG A 90 -6.47 -20.73 5.93
C ARG A 90 -7.19 -21.92 5.33
N LEU A 91 -6.66 -22.49 4.25
CA LEU A 91 -7.21 -23.70 3.64
C LEU A 91 -7.21 -24.86 4.63
N ALA A 92 -6.11 -25.07 5.35
CA ALA A 92 -5.99 -26.12 6.36
C ALA A 92 -6.91 -25.90 7.59
N ARG A 93 -7.44 -24.69 7.81
CA ARG A 93 -8.44 -24.43 8.86
C ARG A 93 -9.89 -24.56 8.37
N ALA A 94 -10.09 -24.49 7.06
CA ALA A 94 -11.39 -24.58 6.42
C ALA A 94 -11.75 -26.02 6.01
N ALA A 95 -10.73 -26.87 5.80
CA ALA A 95 -10.84 -28.31 5.69
C ALA A 95 -11.06 -28.95 7.07
#